data_AF-A0A7X7QG49-F1
#
_entry.id   AF-A0A7X7QG49-F1
#
_cell.length_a   1.000
_cell.length_b   1.000
_cell.length_c   1.000
_cell.angle_alpha   90.00
_cell.angle_beta   90.00
_cell.angle_gamma   90.00
#
_symmetry.space_group_name_H-M   'P 1'
#
loop_
_entity.id
_entity.type
_entity.pdbx_description
1 polymer ?
#
loop_
_entity_poly.entity_id
_entity_poly.type
_entity_poly.pdbx_seq_one_letter_code
_entity_poly.pdbx_strand_id
1 'polypeptide(L)'
;NYTIERLDDNTTLLFTLHDVDEITGRDPVRLVLVAAPDQPPQMAVQMDGIGMAITPQACVPVVGRIADDYGVGRIWFEYGIDDREPENRPIADLPDAPAVFNLSGEALEIRDLGLKPGQKLTLSVRSSDLCDLGQGANLAGGSERWLLDVVSPDQLRAMLEARELVLRQRFERMLQEAAETRDLLARLEFESEISDEPGAEKPAGSEPGDADAAESADTPERRASLRLLRVQGALSNSRKSAQEVLGAAEAFDDIRKQLVNNRIDTEELKRRLEDGIARPLFNIGGEMFPELERRIEALQAELENPPLAPELRDRAQRQADDIVLAMQKVLDRMLELESFNEALELLRQIVDEQKNLQEETQKRHKDKLRDLLKE
;
A
#
# COMPACT_ATOMS: atom_id res chain seq x y z
N ASN A 1 -58.23 -26.16 0.93
CA ASN A 1 -56.81 -25.78 0.90
C ASN A 1 -56.71 -24.32 0.57
N TYR A 2 -56.21 -23.53 1.51
CA TYR A 2 -55.85 -22.14 1.26
C TYR A 2 -54.40 -22.14 0.76
N THR A 3 -54.15 -21.52 -0.39
CA THR A 3 -52.84 -21.49 -1.04
C THR A 3 -52.47 -20.03 -1.27
N ILE A 4 -51.26 -19.64 -0.85
CA ILE A 4 -50.67 -18.35 -1.21
C ILE A 4 -49.74 -18.63 -2.39
N GLU A 5 -50.01 -18.03 -3.55
CA GLU A 5 -49.21 -18.26 -4.75
C GLU A 5 -47.84 -17.55 -4.72
N ARG A 6 -47.79 -16.31 -4.21
CA ARG A 6 -46.55 -15.55 -3.96
C ARG A 6 -46.70 -14.71 -2.69
N LEU A 7 -45.62 -14.61 -1.92
CA LEU A 7 -45.55 -13.79 -0.71
C LEU A 7 -44.67 -12.56 -0.99
N ASP A 8 -45.21 -11.61 -1.76
CA ASP A 8 -44.47 -10.39 -2.13
C ASP A 8 -44.53 -9.33 -1.01
N ASP A 9 -45.52 -9.43 -0.10
CA ASP A 9 -45.72 -8.52 1.03
C ASP A 9 -46.01 -9.29 2.33
N ASN A 10 -45.79 -8.63 3.46
CA ASN A 10 -46.13 -9.15 4.78
C ASN A 10 -47.61 -9.54 4.85
N THR A 11 -47.88 -10.82 5.07
CA THR A 11 -49.23 -11.38 5.06
C THR A 11 -49.58 -11.91 6.44
N THR A 12 -50.67 -11.41 7.01
CA THR A 12 -51.21 -11.94 8.25
C THR A 12 -52.32 -12.95 7.94
N LEU A 13 -52.13 -14.20 8.38
CA LEU A 13 -53.14 -15.23 8.36
C LEU A 13 -53.80 -15.33 9.74
N LEU A 14 -55.12 -15.49 9.71
CA LEU A 14 -55.94 -15.75 10.89
C LEU A 14 -56.56 -17.13 10.71
N PHE A 15 -56.27 -18.05 11.63
CA PHE A 15 -56.90 -19.37 11.61
C PHE A 15 -57.52 -19.72 12.95
N THR A 16 -58.67 -20.36 12.87
CA THR A 16 -59.40 -20.88 14.03
C THR A 16 -59.08 -22.36 14.14
N LEU A 17 -58.56 -22.77 15.29
CA LEU A 17 -58.33 -24.19 15.57
C LEU A 17 -59.65 -24.83 15.99
N HIS A 18 -59.95 -25.97 15.38
CA HIS A 18 -61.07 -26.83 15.73
C HIS A 18 -60.51 -28.06 16.45
N ASP A 19 -61.01 -28.36 17.65
CA ASP A 19 -60.70 -29.61 18.35
C ASP A 19 -61.50 -30.79 17.75
N VAL A 20 -61.14 -32.03 18.11
CA VAL A 20 -61.80 -33.29 17.71
C VAL A 20 -63.30 -33.28 18.07
N ASP A 21 -63.66 -32.54 19.10
CA ASP A 21 -65.04 -32.34 19.56
C ASP A 21 -65.75 -31.12 18.93
N GLU A 22 -65.22 -30.57 17.83
CA GLU A 22 -65.74 -29.40 17.09
C GLU A 22 -65.79 -28.08 17.90
N ILE A 23 -65.11 -28.03 19.04
CA ILE A 23 -65.01 -26.82 19.86
C ILE A 23 -64.01 -25.86 19.20
N THR A 24 -64.49 -24.67 18.83
CA THR A 24 -63.66 -23.59 18.28
C THR A 24 -63.15 -22.66 19.37
N GLY A 25 -61.86 -22.32 19.32
CA GLY A 25 -61.30 -21.21 20.10
C GLY A 25 -62.01 -19.89 19.80
N ARG A 26 -62.18 -19.02 20.82
CA ARG A 26 -62.91 -17.75 20.68
C ARG A 26 -62.15 -16.70 19.87
N ASP A 27 -60.82 -16.72 19.94
CA ASP A 27 -59.96 -15.77 19.25
C ASP A 27 -59.13 -16.51 18.18
N PRO A 28 -59.09 -16.02 16.93
CA PRO A 28 -58.28 -16.63 15.89
C PRO A 28 -56.79 -16.47 16.19
N VAL A 29 -56.03 -17.54 15.94
CA VAL A 29 -54.57 -17.50 16.06
C VAL A 29 -54.01 -16.71 14.89
N ARG A 30 -53.14 -15.75 15.20
CA ARG A 30 -52.49 -14.90 14.22
C ARG A 30 -51.13 -15.49 13.83
N LEU A 31 -50.96 -15.83 12.56
CA LEU A 31 -49.67 -16.14 11.96
C LEU A 31 -49.29 -15.01 11.03
N VAL A 32 -48.13 -14.41 11.26
CA VAL A 32 -47.58 -13.36 10.39
C VAL A 32 -46.49 -13.98 9.55
N LEU A 33 -46.70 -13.99 8.24
CA LEU A 33 -45.68 -14.30 7.25
C LEU A 33 -45.00 -12.99 6.86
N VAL A 34 -43.70 -12.89 7.09
CA VAL A 34 -42.90 -11.71 6.75
C VAL A 34 -42.22 -12.00 5.41
N ALA A 35 -42.46 -11.15 4.42
CA ALA A 35 -41.73 -11.19 3.17
C ALA A 35 -40.34 -10.56 3.40
N ALA A 36 -39.28 -11.35 3.21
CA ALA A 36 -37.92 -10.86 3.27
C ALA A 36 -37.46 -10.51 1.84
N PRO A 37 -37.07 -9.25 1.56
CA PRO A 37 -36.54 -8.89 0.26
C PRO A 37 -35.15 -9.52 0.08
N ASP A 38 -34.89 -9.99 -1.13
CA ASP A 38 -33.58 -10.44 -1.57
C ASP A 38 -32.63 -9.23 -1.69
N GLN A 39 -31.40 -9.35 -1.18
CA GLN A 39 -30.42 -8.27 -1.21
C GLN A 39 -29.48 -8.45 -2.39
N PRO A 40 -29.06 -7.36 -3.07
CA PRO A 40 -28.05 -7.48 -4.10
C PRO A 40 -26.69 -7.92 -3.51
N PRO A 41 -25.85 -8.60 -4.30
CA PRO A 41 -24.54 -9.02 -3.83
C PRO A 41 -23.68 -7.84 -3.36
N GLN A 42 -22.92 -8.07 -2.29
CA GLN A 42 -21.97 -7.12 -1.73
C GLN A 42 -20.55 -7.43 -2.23
N MET A 43 -19.84 -6.40 -2.70
CA MET A 43 -18.53 -6.52 -3.32
C MET A 43 -17.50 -5.61 -2.65
N ALA A 44 -16.34 -6.19 -2.32
CA ALA A 44 -15.13 -5.46 -1.94
C ALA A 44 -14.00 -5.91 -2.88
N VAL A 45 -13.90 -5.26 -4.04
CA VAL A 45 -12.98 -5.61 -5.13
C VAL A 45 -12.11 -4.41 -5.48
N GLN A 46 -10.83 -4.66 -5.68
CA GLN A 46 -9.82 -3.67 -6.07
C GLN A 46 -8.93 -4.22 -7.18
N MET A 47 -8.32 -3.33 -7.96
CA MET A 47 -7.23 -3.71 -8.86
C MET A 47 -5.97 -4.03 -8.03
N ASP A 48 -5.21 -5.05 -8.44
CA ASP A 48 -3.93 -5.38 -7.81
C ASP A 48 -2.77 -4.97 -8.71
N GLY A 49 -1.82 -4.22 -8.16
CA GLY A 49 -0.58 -3.92 -8.88
C GLY A 49 -0.77 -3.13 -10.18
N ILE A 50 -1.83 -2.33 -10.29
CA ILE A 50 -2.09 -1.42 -11.42
C ILE A 50 -2.42 -0.04 -10.86
N GLY A 51 -1.84 1.01 -11.46
CA GLY A 51 -2.17 2.40 -11.17
C GLY A 51 -3.31 2.91 -12.06
N MET A 52 -3.56 4.22 -12.02
CA MET A 52 -4.52 4.87 -12.93
C MET A 52 -3.99 5.03 -14.36
N ALA A 53 -2.71 4.73 -14.60
CA ALA A 53 -2.09 4.79 -15.93
C ALA A 53 -1.71 3.38 -16.37
N ILE A 54 -2.13 3.00 -17.58
CA ILE A 54 -1.88 1.66 -18.14
C ILE A 54 -1.32 1.73 -19.56
N THR A 55 -0.61 0.70 -20.01
CA THR A 55 -0.20 0.57 -21.41
C THR A 55 -1.26 -0.16 -22.25
N PRO A 56 -1.25 0.00 -23.58
CA PRO A 56 -2.07 -0.81 -24.48
C PRO A 56 -1.85 -2.33 -24.38
N GLN A 57 -0.76 -2.76 -23.75
CA GLN A 57 -0.40 -4.17 -23.60
C GLN A 57 -0.69 -4.70 -22.20
N ALA A 58 -1.25 -3.87 -21.31
CA ALA A 58 -1.44 -4.20 -19.92
C ALA A 58 -2.39 -5.38 -19.70
N CYS A 59 -2.24 -6.00 -18.54
CA CYS A 59 -3.13 -6.97 -17.93
C CYS A 59 -3.57 -6.37 -16.60
N VAL A 60 -4.87 -6.23 -16.37
CA VAL A 60 -5.41 -5.58 -15.17
C VAL A 60 -6.04 -6.65 -14.27
N PRO A 61 -5.31 -7.17 -13.27
CA PRO A 61 -5.86 -8.15 -12.34
C PRO A 61 -6.70 -7.47 -11.27
N VAL A 62 -7.74 -8.17 -10.82
CA VAL A 62 -8.59 -7.77 -9.71
C VAL A 62 -8.58 -8.83 -8.61
N VAL A 63 -8.63 -8.37 -7.36
CA VAL A 63 -8.70 -9.20 -6.18
C VAL A 63 -9.79 -8.67 -5.26
N GLY A 64 -10.43 -9.57 -4.51
CA GLY A 64 -11.49 -9.14 -3.61
C GLY A 64 -12.46 -10.22 -3.21
N ARG A 65 -13.47 -9.81 -2.46
CA ARG A 65 -14.52 -10.69 -1.95
C ARG A 65 -15.88 -10.23 -2.46
N ILE A 66 -16.66 -11.19 -2.92
CA ILE A 66 -18.06 -11.03 -3.33
C ILE A 66 -18.89 -11.95 -2.45
N ALA A 67 -19.94 -11.43 -1.83
CA ALA A 67 -20.80 -12.20 -0.94
C ALA A 67 -22.26 -11.85 -1.14
N ASP A 68 -23.12 -12.83 -0.98
CA ASP A 68 -24.56 -12.72 -1.19
C ASP A 68 -25.29 -13.67 -0.23
N ASP A 69 -26.51 -13.31 0.20
CA ASP A 69 -27.32 -14.11 1.12
C ASP A 69 -28.02 -15.29 0.43
N TYR A 70 -28.32 -15.19 -0.87
CA TYR A 70 -28.92 -16.24 -1.68
C TYR A 70 -27.97 -16.84 -2.74
N GLY A 71 -26.75 -16.32 -2.83
CA GLY A 71 -25.66 -16.88 -3.60
C GLY A 71 -25.30 -16.04 -4.83
N VAL A 72 -24.00 -16.01 -5.13
CA VAL A 72 -23.49 -15.27 -6.29
C VAL A 72 -23.69 -16.11 -7.55
N GLY A 73 -24.40 -15.57 -8.54
CA GLY A 73 -24.67 -16.26 -9.80
C GLY A 73 -23.61 -16.00 -10.87
N ARG A 74 -23.33 -14.74 -11.18
CA ARG A 74 -22.39 -14.37 -12.27
C ARG A 74 -21.50 -13.20 -11.88
N ILE A 75 -20.27 -13.19 -12.40
CA ILE A 75 -19.30 -12.11 -12.22
C ILE A 75 -18.71 -11.73 -13.59
N TRP A 76 -18.61 -10.44 -13.88
CA TRP A 76 -18.04 -9.92 -15.13
C TRP A 76 -17.32 -8.58 -14.94
N PHE A 77 -16.40 -8.29 -15.86
CA PHE A 77 -15.88 -6.94 -16.08
C PHE A 77 -16.87 -6.14 -16.91
N GLU A 78 -17.19 -4.93 -16.49
CA GLU A 78 -17.85 -3.91 -17.29
C GLU A 78 -16.83 -2.82 -17.59
N TYR A 79 -16.53 -2.58 -18.87
CA TYR A 79 -15.55 -1.57 -19.28
C TYR A 79 -16.09 -0.68 -20.41
N GLY A 80 -15.70 0.59 -20.40
CA GLY A 80 -16.08 1.57 -21.42
C GLY A 80 -14.84 2.28 -21.97
N ILE A 81 -14.78 2.44 -23.29
CA ILE A 81 -13.65 3.10 -23.97
C ILE A 81 -14.12 4.46 -24.45
N ASP A 82 -13.52 5.53 -23.92
CA ASP A 82 -13.95 6.91 -24.15
C ASP A 82 -15.48 7.06 -23.92
N ASP A 83 -16.23 7.61 -24.88
CA ASP A 83 -17.69 7.80 -24.81
C ASP A 83 -18.49 6.66 -25.46
N ARG A 84 -17.91 5.46 -25.61
CA ARG A 84 -18.62 4.29 -26.17
C ARG A 84 -19.51 3.62 -25.14
N GLU A 85 -20.50 2.88 -25.65
CA GLU A 85 -21.32 2.01 -24.80
C GLU A 85 -20.43 0.99 -24.05
N PRO A 86 -20.68 0.76 -22.75
CA PRO A 86 -19.94 -0.21 -21.98
C PRO A 86 -20.08 -1.62 -22.55
N GLU A 87 -18.98 -2.34 -22.61
CA GLU A 87 -18.91 -3.75 -22.97
C GLU A 87 -18.68 -4.61 -21.72
N ASN A 88 -19.17 -5.85 -21.77
CA ASN A 88 -19.04 -6.80 -20.68
C ASN A 88 -18.16 -7.99 -21.08
N ARG A 89 -17.21 -8.35 -20.22
CA ARG A 89 -16.39 -9.56 -20.36
C ARG A 89 -16.59 -10.47 -19.14
N PRO A 90 -17.10 -11.70 -19.32
CA PRO A 90 -17.36 -12.61 -18.20
C PRO A 90 -16.05 -13.00 -17.49
N ILE A 91 -16.12 -13.05 -16.15
CA ILE A 91 -15.04 -13.55 -15.28
C ILE A 91 -15.35 -14.99 -14.89
N ALA A 92 -16.51 -15.19 -14.26
CA ALA A 92 -16.94 -16.50 -13.77
C ALA A 92 -18.47 -16.62 -13.89
N ASP A 93 -18.91 -17.82 -14.25
CA ASP A 93 -20.30 -18.26 -14.17
C ASP A 93 -20.36 -19.30 -13.04
N LEU A 94 -21.18 -19.05 -12.01
CA LEU A 94 -21.17 -19.78 -10.75
C LEU A 94 -22.50 -20.53 -10.56
N PRO A 95 -22.68 -21.68 -11.23
CA PRO A 95 -23.94 -22.42 -11.18
C PRO A 95 -24.27 -22.97 -9.77
N ASP A 96 -23.25 -23.21 -8.95
CA ASP A 96 -23.41 -23.68 -7.56
C ASP A 96 -23.79 -22.57 -6.58
N ALA A 97 -23.92 -21.31 -7.05
CA ALA A 97 -24.39 -20.16 -6.29
C ALA A 97 -23.72 -20.00 -4.90
N PRO A 98 -22.37 -19.96 -4.82
CA PRO A 98 -21.72 -19.86 -3.54
C PRO A 98 -22.10 -18.55 -2.84
N ALA A 99 -22.39 -18.62 -1.54
CA ALA A 99 -22.66 -17.44 -0.72
C ALA A 99 -21.46 -16.48 -0.65
N VAL A 100 -20.24 -16.99 -0.88
CA VAL A 100 -19.02 -16.20 -0.93
C VAL A 100 -18.12 -16.67 -2.06
N PHE A 101 -17.67 -15.74 -2.90
CA PHE A 101 -16.67 -15.96 -3.93
C PHE A 101 -15.49 -15.00 -3.73
N ASN A 102 -14.26 -15.52 -3.85
CA ASN A 102 -13.04 -14.72 -3.72
C ASN A 102 -12.34 -14.63 -5.08
N LEU A 103 -12.14 -13.40 -5.55
CA LEU A 103 -11.29 -13.11 -6.70
C LEU A 103 -9.82 -13.15 -6.24
N SER A 104 -9.00 -13.91 -6.96
CA SER A 104 -7.62 -14.24 -6.60
C SER A 104 -6.59 -13.81 -7.64
N GLY A 105 -7.00 -12.97 -8.60
CA GLY A 105 -6.13 -12.42 -9.64
C GLY A 105 -6.69 -12.56 -11.06
N GLU A 106 -8.00 -12.80 -11.21
CA GLU A 106 -8.68 -12.76 -12.50
C GLU A 106 -8.44 -11.39 -13.16
N ALA A 107 -8.12 -11.39 -14.45
CA ALA A 107 -7.58 -10.20 -15.09
C ALA A 107 -8.22 -9.88 -16.44
N LEU A 108 -8.30 -8.58 -16.74
CA LEU A 108 -8.70 -8.07 -18.04
C LEU A 108 -7.46 -7.80 -18.91
N GLU A 109 -7.38 -8.48 -20.06
CA GLU A 109 -6.32 -8.29 -21.05
C GLU A 109 -6.63 -7.07 -21.94
N ILE A 110 -5.90 -5.97 -21.73
CA ILE A 110 -6.10 -4.70 -22.45
C ILE A 110 -5.65 -4.80 -23.90
N ARG A 111 -4.66 -5.67 -24.17
CA ARG A 111 -4.18 -5.99 -25.53
C ARG A 111 -5.29 -6.41 -26.49
N ASP A 112 -6.32 -7.10 -25.99
CA ASP A 112 -7.42 -7.61 -26.79
C ASP A 112 -8.35 -6.48 -27.27
N LEU A 113 -8.33 -5.34 -26.56
CA LEU A 113 -9.18 -4.17 -26.81
C LEU A 113 -8.59 -3.23 -27.87
N GLY A 114 -7.32 -3.42 -28.25
CA GLY A 114 -6.67 -2.64 -29.33
C GLY A 114 -6.58 -1.13 -29.04
N LEU A 115 -6.45 -0.74 -27.77
CA LEU A 115 -6.41 0.66 -27.35
C LEU A 115 -5.14 1.37 -27.85
N LYS A 116 -5.25 2.68 -28.03
CA LYS A 116 -4.12 3.56 -28.39
C LYS A 116 -3.75 4.46 -27.21
N PRO A 117 -2.47 4.85 -27.08
CA PRO A 117 -2.07 5.87 -26.12
C PRO A 117 -2.88 7.16 -26.30
N GLY A 118 -3.32 7.76 -25.20
CA GLY A 118 -4.18 8.94 -25.11
C GLY A 118 -5.66 8.64 -24.88
N GLN A 119 -6.11 7.39 -25.00
CA GLN A 119 -7.50 7.00 -24.73
C GLN A 119 -7.77 6.79 -23.25
N LYS A 120 -9.05 6.86 -22.85
CA LYS A 120 -9.49 6.57 -21.49
C LYS A 120 -10.29 5.28 -21.45
N LEU A 121 -9.93 4.40 -20.52
CA LEU A 121 -10.65 3.17 -20.24
C LEU A 121 -11.31 3.30 -18.88
N THR A 122 -12.62 3.21 -18.83
CA THR A 122 -13.31 2.99 -17.57
C THR A 122 -13.44 1.50 -17.31
N LEU A 123 -13.14 1.02 -16.11
CA LEU A 123 -13.27 -0.37 -15.69
C LEU A 123 -14.04 -0.48 -14.38
N SER A 124 -14.92 -1.48 -14.28
CA SER A 124 -15.57 -1.89 -13.03
C SER A 124 -15.83 -3.40 -13.06
N VAL A 125 -15.96 -4.00 -11.88
CA VAL A 125 -16.41 -5.38 -11.71
C VAL A 125 -17.86 -5.36 -11.25
N ARG A 126 -18.67 -6.21 -11.87
CA ARG A 126 -20.10 -6.37 -11.58
C ARG A 126 -20.37 -7.83 -11.21
N SER A 127 -21.38 -8.04 -10.37
CA SER A 127 -21.93 -9.37 -10.11
C SER A 127 -23.45 -9.33 -10.07
N SER A 128 -24.06 -10.49 -10.31
CA SER A 128 -25.47 -10.73 -10.08
C SER A 128 -25.67 -11.95 -9.19
N ASP A 129 -26.78 -11.95 -8.46
CA ASP A 129 -27.29 -13.14 -7.79
C ASP A 129 -28.02 -14.07 -8.80
N LEU A 130 -28.76 -15.03 -8.25
CA LEU A 130 -29.68 -15.89 -8.99
C LEU A 130 -31.16 -15.56 -8.73
N CYS A 131 -31.46 -14.35 -8.23
CA CYS A 131 -32.83 -13.95 -7.94
C CYS A 131 -33.69 -14.03 -9.20
N ASP A 132 -34.76 -14.81 -9.17
CA ASP A 132 -35.72 -14.95 -10.27
C ASP A 132 -37.05 -14.22 -9.97
N LEU A 133 -37.08 -13.45 -8.89
CA LEU A 133 -38.24 -12.67 -8.45
C LEU A 133 -38.26 -11.28 -9.12
N GLY A 134 -39.46 -10.72 -9.33
CA GLY A 134 -39.61 -9.33 -9.81
C GLY A 134 -39.04 -9.07 -11.21
N GLN A 135 -38.06 -8.16 -11.31
CA GLN A 135 -37.43 -7.72 -12.58
C GLN A 135 -36.30 -8.65 -13.06
N GLY A 136 -36.00 -9.73 -12.32
CA GLY A 136 -34.87 -10.64 -12.56
C GLY A 136 -33.74 -10.45 -11.55
N ALA A 137 -32.58 -11.05 -11.82
CA ALA A 137 -31.44 -11.09 -10.90
C ALA A 137 -31.05 -9.70 -10.38
N ASN A 138 -30.83 -9.58 -9.07
CA ASN A 138 -30.34 -8.34 -8.51
C ASN A 138 -28.88 -8.13 -8.94
N LEU A 139 -28.60 -6.92 -9.38
CA LEU A 139 -27.25 -6.49 -9.75
C LEU A 139 -26.62 -5.81 -8.53
N ALA A 140 -25.40 -6.21 -8.21
CA ALA A 140 -24.59 -5.44 -7.29
C ALA A 140 -24.41 -4.01 -7.82
N GLY A 141 -24.57 -3.01 -6.94
CA GLY A 141 -24.02 -1.68 -7.20
C GLY A 141 -22.52 -1.88 -7.47
N GLY A 142 -22.06 -1.55 -8.68
CA GLY A 142 -20.76 -2.00 -9.16
C GLY A 142 -19.61 -1.67 -8.21
N SER A 143 -18.48 -2.38 -8.36
CA SER A 143 -17.24 -1.99 -7.70
C SER A 143 -16.91 -0.52 -7.99
N GLU A 144 -15.92 0.01 -7.26
CA GLU A 144 -15.35 1.31 -7.62
C GLU A 144 -15.06 1.36 -9.13
N ARG A 145 -15.52 2.45 -9.77
CA ARG A 145 -15.36 2.67 -11.20
C ARG A 145 -14.01 3.32 -11.43
N TRP A 146 -13.04 2.56 -11.89
CA TRP A 146 -11.68 3.04 -12.14
C TRP A 146 -11.57 3.69 -13.51
N LEU A 147 -11.05 4.91 -13.55
CA LEU A 147 -10.73 5.61 -14.79
C LEU A 147 -9.24 5.47 -15.07
N LEU A 148 -8.91 4.67 -16.08
CA LEU A 148 -7.55 4.34 -16.47
C LEU A 148 -7.17 5.15 -17.72
N ASP A 149 -6.09 5.92 -17.61
CA ASP A 149 -5.49 6.63 -18.75
C ASP A 149 -4.54 5.68 -19.49
N VAL A 150 -4.80 5.45 -20.77
CA VAL A 150 -3.92 4.63 -21.62
C VAL A 150 -2.74 5.50 -22.06
N VAL A 151 -1.54 5.17 -21.60
CA VAL A 151 -0.30 5.91 -21.87
C VAL A 151 0.68 5.07 -22.69
N SER A 152 1.71 5.71 -23.24
CA SER A 152 2.78 4.96 -23.91
C SER A 152 3.65 4.20 -22.89
N PRO A 153 4.30 3.09 -23.29
CA PRO A 153 5.25 2.38 -22.42
C PRO A 153 6.35 3.28 -21.84
N ASP A 154 6.91 4.18 -22.67
CA ASP A 154 7.95 5.12 -22.24
C ASP A 154 7.42 6.14 -21.22
N GLN A 155 6.20 6.63 -21.41
CA GLN A 155 5.57 7.58 -20.49
C GLN A 155 5.28 6.92 -19.13
N LEU A 156 4.72 5.71 -19.13
CA LEU A 156 4.47 4.99 -17.87
C LEU A 156 5.77 4.70 -17.14
N ARG A 157 6.81 4.28 -17.88
CA ARG A 157 8.13 4.05 -17.30
C ARG A 157 8.70 5.30 -16.64
N ALA A 158 8.64 6.46 -17.30
CA ALA A 158 9.09 7.72 -16.72
C ALA A 158 8.30 8.10 -15.45
N MET A 159 6.98 7.86 -15.43
CA MET A 159 6.14 8.08 -14.24
C MET A 159 6.55 7.17 -13.08
N LEU A 160 6.84 5.90 -13.35
CA LEU A 160 7.27 4.94 -12.34
C LEU A 160 8.69 5.24 -11.83
N GLU A 161 9.61 5.64 -12.71
CA GLU A 161 10.95 6.09 -12.34
C GLU A 161 10.91 7.34 -11.44
N ALA A 162 10.06 8.32 -11.77
CA ALA A 162 9.87 9.50 -10.93
C ALA A 162 9.29 9.13 -9.55
N ARG A 163 8.34 8.19 -9.49
CA ARG A 163 7.81 7.68 -8.22
C ARG A 163 8.87 6.94 -7.41
N GLU A 164 9.71 6.15 -8.06
CA GLU A 164 10.83 5.45 -7.44
C GLU A 164 11.82 6.43 -6.80
N LEU A 165 12.15 7.53 -7.49
CA LEU A 165 13.04 8.58 -6.97
C LEU A 165 12.48 9.24 -5.69
N VAL A 166 11.18 9.55 -5.66
CA VAL A 166 10.52 10.11 -4.48
C VAL A 166 10.54 9.12 -3.32
N LEU A 167 10.28 7.83 -3.58
CA LEU A 167 10.36 6.79 -2.55
C LEU A 167 11.78 6.66 -1.98
N ARG A 168 12.81 6.76 -2.83
CA ARG A 168 14.20 6.76 -2.39
C ARG A 168 14.52 7.91 -1.45
N GLN A 169 14.19 9.15 -1.82
CA GLN A 169 14.40 10.31 -0.95
C GLN A 169 13.68 10.16 0.39
N ARG A 170 12.48 9.57 0.37
CA ARG A 170 11.74 9.26 1.59
C ARG A 170 12.46 8.18 2.42
N PHE A 171 13.03 7.16 1.78
CA PHE A 171 13.78 6.09 2.44
C PHE A 171 15.10 6.57 3.04
N GLU A 172 15.82 7.50 2.40
CA GLU A 172 17.00 8.16 2.97
C GLU A 172 16.67 8.85 4.29
N ARG A 173 15.53 9.54 4.35
CA ARG A 173 15.03 10.13 5.60
C ARG A 173 14.73 9.06 6.66
N MET A 174 14.10 7.93 6.29
CA MET A 174 13.85 6.82 7.22
C MET A 174 15.16 6.22 7.76
N LEU A 175 16.19 6.11 6.91
CA LEU A 175 17.53 5.66 7.31
C LEU A 175 18.15 6.62 8.33
N GLN A 176 18.01 7.93 8.12
CA GLN A 176 18.45 8.93 9.09
C GLN A 176 17.71 8.78 10.43
N GLU A 177 16.39 8.61 10.42
CA GLU A 177 15.60 8.39 11.65
C GLU A 177 16.02 7.09 12.40
N ALA A 178 16.35 6.02 11.66
CA ALA A 178 16.87 4.79 12.24
C ALA A 178 18.28 5.00 12.85
N ALA A 179 19.15 5.76 12.19
CA ALA A 179 20.46 6.12 12.71
C ALA A 179 20.37 6.99 13.96
N GLU A 180 19.44 7.94 14.01
CA GLU A 180 19.17 8.74 15.21
C GLU A 180 18.69 7.88 16.38
N THR A 181 17.86 6.86 16.12
CA THR A 181 17.41 5.89 17.14
C THR A 181 18.57 5.07 17.68
N ARG A 182 19.50 4.63 16.80
CA ARG A 182 20.75 3.96 17.18
C ARG A 182 21.63 4.86 18.05
N ASP A 183 21.77 6.14 17.69
CA ASP A 183 22.56 7.11 18.45
C ASP A 183 21.93 7.44 19.81
N LEU A 184 20.59 7.45 19.91
CA LEU A 184 19.87 7.62 21.18
C LEU A 184 20.18 6.49 22.16
N LEU A 185 20.27 5.24 21.67
CA LEU A 185 20.65 4.08 22.49
C LEU A 185 22.12 4.13 22.90
N ALA A 186 23.01 4.58 22.02
CA ALA A 186 24.43 4.71 22.32
C ALA A 186 24.73 5.75 23.41
N ARG A 187 23.88 6.79 23.54
CA ARG A 187 23.98 7.83 24.58
C ARG A 187 23.39 7.42 25.94
N LEU A 188 22.99 6.16 26.12
CA LEU A 188 22.54 5.65 27.41
C LEU A 188 23.76 5.31 28.28
N GLU A 189 24.07 6.20 29.21
CA GLU A 189 25.16 6.03 30.19
C GLU A 189 24.63 5.39 31.49
N PHE A 190 25.32 4.35 31.95
CA PHE A 190 25.02 3.67 33.22
C PHE A 190 26.11 3.94 34.24
N GLU A 191 25.74 3.96 35.53
CA GLU A 191 26.69 4.29 36.61
C GLU A 191 27.85 3.31 36.73
N SER A 192 27.67 2.06 36.27
CA SER A 192 28.74 1.05 36.19
C SER A 192 29.84 1.37 35.16
N GLU A 193 29.59 2.31 34.25
CA GLU A 193 30.55 2.78 33.23
C GLU A 193 31.27 4.06 33.66
N ILE A 194 30.80 4.73 34.72
CA ILE A 194 31.48 5.83 35.40
C ILE A 194 32.57 5.20 36.27
N SER A 195 33.62 4.68 35.65
CA SER A 195 34.85 4.33 36.34
C SER A 195 35.56 5.62 36.73
N ASP A 196 36.02 5.71 37.98
CA ASP A 196 36.88 6.77 38.51
C ASP A 196 38.03 7.10 37.54
N GLU A 197 37.93 8.20 36.77
CA GLU A 197 39.12 8.94 36.34
C GLU A 197 39.49 9.91 37.48
N PRO A 198 40.63 9.72 38.17
CA PRO A 198 41.09 10.69 39.15
C PRO A 198 41.64 11.92 38.42
N GLY A 199 40.86 13.01 38.44
CA GLY A 199 41.37 14.37 38.29
C GLY A 199 41.67 14.83 36.87
N ALA A 200 40.63 15.18 36.11
CA ALA A 200 40.78 16.25 35.12
C ALA A 200 40.69 17.59 35.86
N GLU A 201 41.85 18.25 36.03
CA GLU A 201 41.95 19.60 36.60
C GLU A 201 40.96 20.56 35.91
N LYS A 202 40.07 21.17 36.69
CA LYS A 202 39.23 22.28 36.24
C LYS A 202 40.14 23.40 35.72
N PRO A 203 39.93 23.96 34.51
CA PRO A 203 40.62 25.17 34.10
C PRO A 203 40.27 26.28 35.10
N ALA A 204 41.29 26.81 35.77
CA ALA A 204 41.18 27.89 36.73
C ALA A 204 40.68 29.16 36.02
N GLY A 205 39.39 29.47 36.16
CA GLY A 205 38.80 30.65 35.55
C GLY A 205 37.29 30.85 35.72
N SER A 206 36.65 30.28 36.74
CA SER A 206 35.24 30.57 37.03
C SER A 206 35.10 31.65 38.11
N GLU A 207 34.30 32.67 37.81
CA GLU A 207 33.94 33.76 38.72
C GLU A 207 33.14 33.25 39.94
N PRO A 208 33.17 33.95 41.09
CA PRO A 208 32.67 33.44 42.38
C PRO A 208 31.13 33.32 42.53
N GLY A 209 30.38 33.26 41.43
CA GLY A 209 28.91 33.25 41.42
C GLY A 209 28.25 32.11 40.61
N ASP A 210 29.01 31.34 39.83
CA ASP A 210 28.48 30.27 38.96
C ASP A 210 28.61 28.85 39.56
N ALA A 211 29.17 28.72 40.77
CA ALA A 211 29.37 27.40 41.40
C ALA A 211 28.05 26.74 41.86
N ASP A 212 27.06 27.53 42.31
CA ASP A 212 25.81 26.98 42.87
C ASP A 212 24.77 26.58 41.79
N ALA A 213 24.92 27.05 40.55
CA ALA A 213 24.01 26.72 39.43
C ALA A 213 24.39 25.43 38.69
N ALA A 214 25.65 25.01 38.75
CA ALA A 214 26.14 23.80 38.07
C ALA A 214 25.98 22.53 38.93
N GLU A 215 26.02 22.63 40.26
CA GLU A 215 25.91 21.47 41.17
C GLU A 215 24.46 20.99 41.36
N SER A 216 23.45 21.78 40.98
CA SER A 216 22.03 21.44 41.12
C SER A 216 21.39 20.76 39.90
N ALA A 217 22.16 20.53 38.82
CA ALA A 217 21.63 20.08 37.53
C ALA A 217 21.63 18.55 37.30
N ASP A 218 22.43 17.77 38.04
CA ASP A 218 22.74 16.36 37.72
C ASP A 218 22.41 15.38 38.85
N THR A 219 21.18 15.45 39.38
CA THR A 219 20.74 14.50 40.41
C THR A 219 20.60 13.08 39.85
N PRO A 220 20.88 12.01 40.63
CA PRO A 220 20.67 10.63 40.20
C PRO A 220 19.25 10.34 39.69
N GLU A 221 18.24 10.97 40.32
CA GLU A 221 16.84 10.90 39.89
C GLU A 221 16.63 11.53 38.50
N ARG A 222 17.30 12.67 38.23
CA ARG A 222 17.24 13.30 36.91
C ARG A 222 17.90 12.41 35.86
N ARG A 223 19.05 11.81 36.13
CA ARG A 223 19.73 10.85 35.23
C ARG A 223 18.86 9.62 34.93
N ALA A 224 18.22 9.05 35.95
CA ALA A 224 17.28 7.93 35.78
C ALA A 224 16.07 8.33 34.91
N SER A 225 15.49 9.51 35.15
CA SER A 225 14.37 10.01 34.33
C SER A 225 14.74 10.23 32.87
N LEU A 226 15.95 10.72 32.59
CA LEU A 226 16.46 10.93 31.24
C LEU A 226 16.73 9.60 30.52
N ARG A 227 17.26 8.58 31.22
CA ARG A 227 17.42 7.23 30.67
C ARG A 227 16.08 6.63 30.27
N LEU A 228 15.08 6.70 31.16
CA LEU A 228 13.74 6.20 30.87
C LEU A 228 13.13 6.90 29.66
N LEU A 229 13.24 8.23 29.58
CA LEU A 229 12.75 9.02 28.45
C LEU A 229 13.43 8.63 27.13
N ARG A 230 14.75 8.41 27.14
CA ARG A 230 15.50 7.96 25.96
C ARG A 230 15.07 6.57 25.49
N VAL A 231 14.89 5.62 26.41
CA VAL A 231 14.42 4.26 26.10
C VAL A 231 13.01 4.28 25.53
N GLN A 232 12.10 5.05 26.13
CA GLN A 232 10.74 5.22 25.60
C GLN A 232 10.72 5.89 24.22
N GLY A 233 11.56 6.92 24.03
CA GLY A 233 11.73 7.57 22.73
C GLY A 233 12.26 6.61 21.67
N ALA A 234 13.29 5.81 21.99
CA ALA A 234 13.83 4.81 21.08
C ALA A 234 12.80 3.75 20.71
N LEU A 235 11.96 3.29 21.64
CA LEU A 235 10.89 2.34 21.38
C LEU A 235 9.82 2.91 20.45
N SER A 236 9.36 4.13 20.72
CA SER A 236 8.37 4.82 19.88
C SER A 236 8.90 5.06 18.46
N ASN A 237 10.16 5.47 18.34
CA ASN A 237 10.80 5.68 17.04
C ASN A 237 10.96 4.37 16.28
N SER A 238 11.40 3.29 16.95
CA SER A 238 11.52 1.96 16.34
C SER A 238 10.19 1.49 15.72
N ARG A 239 9.08 1.59 16.47
CA ARG A 239 7.74 1.20 15.99
C ARG A 239 7.29 2.02 14.79
N LYS A 240 7.51 3.33 14.83
CA LYS A 240 7.20 4.24 13.73
C LYS A 240 8.03 3.88 12.49
N SER A 241 9.34 3.76 12.65
CA SER A 241 10.26 3.42 11.55
C SER A 241 9.93 2.07 10.93
N ALA A 242 9.53 1.07 11.72
CA ALA A 242 9.09 -0.23 11.22
C ALA A 242 7.91 -0.10 10.24
N GLN A 243 6.87 0.65 10.63
CA GLN A 243 5.69 0.88 9.80
C GLN A 243 6.01 1.68 8.54
N GLU A 244 6.85 2.73 8.66
CA GLU A 244 7.26 3.52 7.49
C GLU A 244 8.08 2.70 6.49
N VAL A 245 8.97 1.83 6.97
CA VAL A 245 9.78 0.93 6.14
C VAL A 245 8.91 -0.13 5.46
N LEU A 246 7.94 -0.71 6.16
CA LEU A 246 6.97 -1.63 5.56
C LEU A 246 6.15 -0.95 4.47
N GLY A 247 5.65 0.26 4.72
CA GLY A 247 4.93 1.04 3.70
C GLY A 247 5.81 1.40 2.49
N ALA A 248 7.11 1.62 2.68
CA ALA A 248 8.04 1.77 1.57
C ALA A 248 8.22 0.45 0.80
N ALA A 249 8.34 -0.68 1.48
CA ALA A 249 8.44 -2.02 0.88
C ALA A 249 7.24 -2.31 -0.04
N GLU A 250 6.03 -2.06 0.46
CA GLU A 250 4.78 -2.18 -0.31
C GLU A 250 4.79 -1.27 -1.54
N ALA A 251 5.21 -0.02 -1.39
CA ALA A 251 5.26 0.92 -2.50
C ALA A 251 6.26 0.51 -3.60
N PHE A 252 7.40 -0.07 -3.25
CA PHE A 252 8.35 -0.62 -4.24
C PHE A 252 7.82 -1.90 -4.91
N ASP A 253 7.17 -2.79 -4.15
CA ASP A 253 6.52 -3.96 -4.73
C ASP A 253 5.38 -3.58 -5.67
N ASP A 254 4.61 -2.54 -5.35
CA ASP A 254 3.58 -2.00 -6.22
C ASP A 254 4.16 -1.48 -7.54
N ILE A 255 5.31 -0.79 -7.53
CA ILE A 255 6.00 -0.38 -8.76
C ILE A 255 6.37 -1.60 -9.59
N ARG A 256 6.94 -2.64 -8.96
CA ARG A 256 7.29 -3.90 -9.64
C ARG A 256 6.06 -4.56 -10.26
N LYS A 257 4.97 -4.69 -9.52
CA LYS A 257 3.71 -5.24 -10.05
C LYS A 257 3.20 -4.41 -11.22
N GLN A 258 3.24 -3.08 -11.12
CA GLN A 258 2.83 -2.19 -12.21
C GLN A 258 3.67 -2.39 -13.47
N LEU A 259 4.99 -2.57 -13.34
CA LEU A 259 5.86 -2.86 -14.49
C LEU A 259 5.47 -4.18 -15.18
N VAL A 260 5.27 -5.24 -14.38
CA VAL A 260 4.92 -6.58 -14.87
C VAL A 260 3.53 -6.59 -15.52
N ASN A 261 2.54 -6.05 -14.82
CA ASN A 261 1.16 -6.01 -15.28
C ASN A 261 1.01 -5.13 -16.54
N ASN A 262 1.83 -4.08 -16.69
CA ASN A 262 1.87 -3.26 -17.89
C ASN A 262 2.79 -3.80 -19.01
N ARG A 263 3.47 -4.93 -18.78
CA ARG A 263 4.40 -5.58 -19.71
C ARG A 263 5.51 -4.65 -20.20
N ILE A 264 6.05 -3.85 -19.29
CA ILE A 264 7.20 -2.95 -19.50
C ILE A 264 8.41 -3.35 -18.67
N ASP A 265 8.34 -4.52 -18.03
CA ASP A 265 9.37 -5.06 -17.18
C ASP A 265 10.56 -5.63 -17.98
N THR A 266 11.72 -5.61 -17.33
CA THR A 266 12.88 -6.41 -17.71
C THR A 266 13.21 -7.34 -16.54
N GLU A 267 13.74 -8.53 -16.83
CA GLU A 267 14.07 -9.52 -15.80
C GLU A 267 15.06 -8.95 -14.76
N GLU A 268 15.99 -8.11 -15.20
CA GLU A 268 16.94 -7.40 -14.32
C GLU A 268 16.23 -6.41 -13.39
N LEU A 269 15.35 -5.55 -13.93
CA LEU A 269 14.60 -4.57 -13.16
C LEU A 269 13.67 -5.24 -12.15
N LYS A 270 13.01 -6.33 -12.56
CA LYS A 270 12.14 -7.13 -11.69
C LYS A 270 12.93 -7.69 -10.51
N ARG A 271 14.06 -8.37 -10.75
CA ARG A 271 14.90 -8.92 -9.67
C ARG A 271 15.42 -7.84 -8.74
N ARG A 272 15.81 -6.69 -9.27
CA ARG A 272 16.28 -5.57 -8.45
C ARG A 272 15.19 -5.06 -7.51
N LEU A 273 14.01 -4.78 -8.02
CA LEU A 273 12.90 -4.29 -7.21
C LEU A 273 12.42 -5.35 -6.21
N GLU A 274 12.39 -6.63 -6.61
CA GLU A 274 11.93 -7.73 -5.77
C GLU A 274 12.96 -8.14 -4.71
N ASP A 275 14.11 -8.67 -5.14
CA ASP A 275 15.12 -9.27 -4.28
C ASP A 275 16.10 -8.24 -3.72
N GLY A 276 16.34 -7.15 -4.45
CA GLY A 276 17.29 -6.11 -4.06
C GLY A 276 16.69 -5.04 -3.13
N ILE A 277 15.38 -4.82 -3.20
CA ILE A 277 14.71 -3.69 -2.52
C ILE A 277 13.53 -4.17 -1.68
N ALA A 278 12.41 -4.58 -2.30
CA ALA A 278 11.16 -4.80 -1.58
C ALA A 278 11.29 -5.91 -0.51
N ARG A 279 11.83 -7.07 -0.87
CA ARG A 279 11.98 -8.21 0.06
C ARG A 279 12.91 -7.91 1.23
N PRO A 280 14.10 -7.30 1.03
CA PRO A 280 14.92 -6.80 2.13
C PRO A 280 14.18 -5.80 3.04
N LEU A 281 13.41 -4.87 2.48
CA LEU A 281 12.63 -3.90 3.29
C LEU A 281 11.54 -4.59 4.11
N PHE A 282 10.83 -5.57 3.55
CA PHE A 282 9.89 -6.40 4.31
C PHE A 282 10.57 -7.13 5.47
N ASN A 283 11.77 -7.67 5.26
CA ASN A 283 12.54 -8.32 6.31
C ASN A 283 12.99 -7.33 7.41
N ILE A 284 13.46 -6.15 7.02
CA ILE A 284 13.87 -5.11 7.97
C ILE A 284 12.68 -4.68 8.82
N GLY A 285 11.55 -4.31 8.19
CA GLY A 285 10.35 -3.83 8.86
C GLY A 285 9.58 -4.91 9.65
N GLY A 286 9.56 -6.15 9.14
CA GLY A 286 8.75 -7.24 9.68
C GLY A 286 9.49 -8.17 10.66
N GLU A 287 10.82 -8.19 10.64
CA GLU A 287 11.62 -9.05 11.54
C GLU A 287 12.65 -8.25 12.36
N MET A 288 13.47 -7.41 11.70
CA MET A 288 14.59 -6.76 12.39
C MET A 288 14.15 -5.68 13.39
N PHE A 289 13.20 -4.82 13.01
CA PHE A 289 12.63 -3.81 13.91
C PHE A 289 11.84 -4.43 15.07
N PRO A 290 10.94 -5.42 14.88
CA PRO A 290 10.30 -6.12 16.00
C PRO A 290 11.29 -6.75 16.99
N GLU A 291 12.41 -7.29 16.51
CA GLU A 291 13.49 -7.78 17.37
C GLU A 291 14.19 -6.64 18.13
N LEU A 292 14.38 -5.47 17.50
CA LEU A 292 14.88 -4.27 18.20
C LEU A 292 13.91 -3.83 19.30
N GLU A 293 12.61 -3.77 19.01
CA GLU A 293 11.57 -3.43 19.99
C GLU A 293 11.62 -4.36 21.20
N ARG A 294 11.68 -5.68 20.97
CA ARG A 294 11.81 -6.68 22.04
C ARG A 294 13.03 -6.44 22.91
N ARG A 295 14.18 -6.04 22.32
CA ARG A 295 15.41 -5.75 23.07
C ARG A 295 15.33 -4.43 23.83
N ILE A 296 14.69 -3.40 23.27
CA ILE A 296 14.45 -2.13 23.96
C ILE A 296 13.47 -2.32 25.13
N GLU A 297 12.43 -3.15 24.98
CA GLU A 297 11.50 -3.49 26.06
C GLU A 297 12.18 -4.28 27.19
N ALA A 298 13.06 -5.22 26.84
CA ALA A 298 13.87 -5.93 27.84
C ALA A 298 14.80 -4.96 28.59
N LEU A 299 15.46 -4.05 27.87
CA LEU A 299 16.24 -2.96 28.49
C LEU A 299 15.34 -2.09 29.38
N GLN A 300 14.12 -1.79 28.95
CA GLN A 300 13.16 -0.98 29.69
C GLN A 300 12.82 -1.58 31.06
N ALA A 301 12.63 -2.91 31.11
CA ALA A 301 12.30 -3.63 32.33
C ALA A 301 13.44 -3.64 33.36
N GLU A 302 14.69 -3.56 32.90
CA GLU A 302 15.90 -3.75 33.72
C GLU A 302 16.74 -2.48 33.85
N LEU A 303 16.19 -1.28 33.59
CA LEU A 303 16.94 0.00 33.64
C LEU A 303 17.63 0.26 34.98
N GLU A 304 17.04 -0.21 36.07
CA GLU A 304 17.52 0.02 37.43
C GLU A 304 18.54 -1.04 37.88
N ASN A 305 18.86 -2.02 37.03
CA ASN A 305 19.75 -3.14 37.32
C ASN A 305 21.18 -2.86 36.76
N PRO A 306 22.14 -2.39 37.58
CA PRO A 306 23.43 -1.87 37.10
C PRO A 306 24.32 -2.85 36.30
N PRO A 307 24.37 -4.17 36.60
CA PRO A 307 25.12 -5.12 35.77
C PRO A 307 24.39 -5.51 34.48
N LEU A 308 23.06 -5.54 34.47
CA LEU A 308 22.27 -6.14 33.39
C LEU A 308 21.86 -5.10 32.32
N ALA A 309 21.63 -3.86 32.73
CA ALA A 309 21.19 -2.78 31.84
C ALA A 309 22.21 -2.44 30.72
N PRO A 310 23.53 -2.34 30.98
CA PRO A 310 24.51 -2.10 29.93
C PRO A 310 24.56 -3.23 28.89
N GLU A 311 24.48 -4.50 29.33
CA GLU A 311 24.46 -5.64 28.41
C GLU A 311 23.23 -5.64 27.51
N LEU A 312 22.05 -5.30 28.05
CA LEU A 312 20.82 -5.19 27.29
C LEU A 312 20.85 -4.00 26.32
N ARG A 313 21.42 -2.86 26.73
CA ARG A 313 21.67 -1.72 25.85
C ARG A 313 22.55 -2.13 24.68
N ASP A 314 23.66 -2.80 24.94
CA ASP A 314 24.59 -3.23 23.88
C ASP A 314 23.92 -4.18 22.88
N ARG A 315 23.05 -5.07 23.35
CA ARG A 315 22.27 -5.97 22.47
C ARG A 315 21.27 -5.20 21.61
N ALA A 316 20.60 -4.20 22.18
CA ALA A 316 19.68 -3.33 21.44
C ALA A 316 20.44 -2.47 20.42
N GLN A 317 21.58 -1.89 20.82
CA GLN A 317 22.42 -1.08 19.94
C GLN A 317 22.97 -1.89 18.76
N ARG A 318 23.48 -3.11 18.99
CA ARG A 318 23.92 -3.99 17.88
C ARG A 318 22.79 -4.29 16.89
N GLN A 319 21.57 -4.51 17.39
CA GLN A 319 20.41 -4.71 16.50
C GLN A 319 20.12 -3.45 15.67
N ALA A 320 20.21 -2.26 16.28
CA ALA A 320 20.01 -1.01 15.58
C ALA A 320 21.12 -0.77 14.52
N ASP A 321 22.36 -1.11 14.82
CA ASP A 321 23.47 -1.07 13.86
C ASP A 321 23.25 -2.04 12.69
N ASP A 322 22.78 -3.27 12.96
CA ASP A 322 22.44 -4.25 11.92
C ASP A 322 21.31 -3.73 11.01
N ILE A 323 20.29 -3.09 11.58
CA ILE A 323 19.19 -2.44 10.82
C ILE A 323 19.73 -1.33 9.92
N VAL A 324 20.51 -0.40 10.46
CA VAL A 324 21.08 0.72 9.69
C VAL A 324 21.96 0.19 8.55
N LEU A 325 22.78 -0.83 8.81
CA LEU A 325 23.60 -1.46 7.79
C LEU A 325 22.76 -2.15 6.71
N ALA A 326 21.69 -2.85 7.08
CA ALA A 326 20.78 -3.48 6.13
C ALA A 326 20.05 -2.45 5.27
N MET A 327 19.57 -1.35 5.87
CA MET A 327 18.94 -0.25 5.16
C MET A 327 19.93 0.43 4.20
N GLN A 328 21.20 0.65 4.59
CA GLN A 328 22.23 1.19 3.69
C GLN A 328 22.46 0.30 2.47
N LYS A 329 22.54 -1.03 2.65
CA LYS A 329 22.69 -1.97 1.54
C LYS A 329 21.53 -1.89 0.54
N VAL A 330 20.31 -1.66 1.04
CA VAL A 330 19.13 -1.46 0.19
C VAL A 330 19.21 -0.13 -0.56
N LEU A 331 19.64 0.95 0.11
CA LEU A 331 19.84 2.25 -0.52
C LEU A 331 20.90 2.18 -1.64
N ASP A 332 21.98 1.44 -1.44
CA ASP A 332 23.02 1.23 -2.46
C ASP A 332 22.45 0.56 -3.73
N ARG A 333 21.50 -0.38 -3.57
CA ARG A 333 20.79 -1.01 -4.70
C ARG A 333 19.85 -0.07 -5.45
N MET A 334 19.46 1.05 -4.84
CA MET A 334 18.70 2.12 -5.51
C MET A 334 19.64 3.06 -6.29
N LEU A 335 20.84 3.32 -5.78
CA LEU A 335 21.84 4.23 -6.36
C LEU A 335 22.49 3.72 -7.66
N GLU A 336 22.71 2.40 -7.78
CA GLU A 336 23.46 1.80 -8.90
C GLU A 336 22.91 2.19 -10.30
N LEU A 337 21.64 2.60 -10.44
CA LEU A 337 21.03 2.94 -11.72
C LEU A 337 20.47 4.37 -11.83
N GLU A 338 20.51 5.20 -10.79
CA GLU A 338 20.20 6.65 -10.90
C GLU A 338 21.16 7.32 -11.90
N SER A 339 22.44 6.96 -11.83
CA SER A 339 23.47 7.42 -12.79
C SER A 339 23.25 6.92 -14.23
N PHE A 340 22.64 5.75 -14.41
CA PHE A 340 22.32 5.20 -15.73
C PHE A 340 21.07 5.83 -16.32
N ASN A 341 20.04 6.05 -15.50
CA ASN A 341 18.81 6.69 -15.93
C ASN A 341 18.97 8.21 -16.11
N GLU A 342 19.79 8.90 -15.31
CA GLU A 342 20.18 10.29 -15.59
C GLU A 342 20.91 10.39 -16.93
N ALA A 343 21.83 9.47 -17.22
CA ALA A 343 22.51 9.41 -18.52
C ALA A 343 21.54 9.10 -19.67
N LEU A 344 20.53 8.26 -19.43
CA LEU A 344 19.50 7.93 -20.42
C LEU A 344 18.53 9.10 -20.65
N GLU A 345 18.17 9.85 -19.61
CA GLU A 345 17.31 11.02 -19.70
C GLU A 345 18.03 12.19 -20.39
N LEU A 346 19.32 12.38 -20.09
CA LEU A 346 20.20 13.26 -20.87
C LEU A 346 20.24 12.85 -22.34
N LEU A 347 20.35 11.54 -22.64
CA LEU A 347 20.29 11.04 -24.01
C LEU A 347 18.93 11.28 -24.68
N ARG A 348 17.81 11.09 -23.96
CA ARG A 348 16.45 11.35 -24.47
C ARG A 348 16.25 12.83 -24.77
N GLN A 349 16.66 13.72 -23.87
CA GLN A 349 16.64 15.17 -24.10
C GLN A 349 17.46 15.55 -25.34
N ILE A 350 18.67 15.00 -25.50
CA ILE A 350 19.49 15.24 -26.69
C ILE A 350 18.79 14.75 -27.97
N VAL A 351 18.11 13.60 -27.93
CA VAL A 351 17.37 13.05 -29.08
C VAL A 351 16.17 13.93 -29.45
N ASP A 352 15.41 14.42 -28.47
CA ASP A 352 14.27 15.29 -28.71
C ASP A 352 14.72 16.69 -29.18
N GLU A 353 15.81 17.23 -28.63
CA GLU A 353 16.45 18.44 -29.16
C GLU A 353 16.89 18.25 -30.62
N GLN A 354 17.49 17.12 -30.97
CA GLN A 354 17.88 16.83 -32.36
C GLN A 354 16.68 16.74 -33.30
N LYS A 355 15.56 16.11 -32.88
CA LYS A 355 14.33 16.07 -33.68
C LYS A 355 13.79 17.48 -33.93
N ASN A 356 13.67 18.30 -32.88
CA ASN A 356 13.18 19.66 -32.99
C ASN A 356 14.08 20.50 -33.93
N LEU A 357 15.40 20.35 -33.83
CA LEU A 357 16.38 21.05 -34.68
C LEU A 357 16.28 20.60 -36.15
N GLN A 358 16.01 19.32 -36.40
CA GLN A 358 15.79 18.77 -37.73
C GLN A 358 14.49 19.30 -38.34
N GLU A 359 13.40 19.37 -37.58
CA GLU A 359 12.13 19.95 -38.00
C GLU A 359 12.26 21.45 -38.33
N GLU A 360 12.94 22.21 -37.46
CA GLU A 360 13.22 23.64 -37.72
C GLU A 360 14.06 23.85 -38.99
N THR A 361 15.05 22.99 -39.22
CA THR A 361 15.91 23.06 -40.41
C THR A 361 15.13 22.76 -41.68
N GLN A 362 14.27 21.73 -41.67
CA GLN A 362 13.38 21.43 -42.80
C GLN A 362 12.41 22.57 -43.07
N LYS A 363 11.85 23.17 -42.02
CA LYS A 363 10.94 24.31 -42.13
C LYS A 363 11.64 25.52 -42.76
N ARG A 364 12.83 25.88 -42.26
CA ARG A 364 13.66 26.96 -42.85
C ARG A 364 14.06 26.69 -44.30
N HIS A 365 14.38 25.44 -44.65
CA HIS A 365 14.71 25.09 -46.03
C HIS A 365 13.50 25.22 -46.96
N LYS A 366 12.33 24.79 -46.51
CA LYS A 366 11.07 24.92 -47.24
C LYS A 366 10.65 26.39 -47.41
N ASP A 367 10.86 27.22 -46.39
CA ASP A 367 10.57 28.66 -46.43
C ASP A 367 11.54 29.38 -47.39
N LYS A 368 12.84 29.08 -47.36
CA LYS A 368 13.82 29.61 -48.34
C LYS A 368 13.51 29.21 -49.78
N LEU A 369 13.12 27.96 -50.03
CA LEU A 369 12.70 27.50 -51.36
C LEU A 369 11.45 28.24 -51.85
N ARG A 370 10.51 28.55 -50.94
CA ARG A 370 9.32 29.34 -51.27
C ARG A 370 9.63 30.79 -51.59
N ASP A 371 10.60 31.40 -50.91
CA ASP A 371 11.02 32.77 -51.20
C ASP A 371 11.74 32.85 -52.56
N LEU A 372 12.60 31.89 -52.89
CA LEU A 372 13.27 31.79 -54.20
C LEU A 372 12.34 31.49 -55.38
N LEU A 373 11.13 30.97 -55.13
CA LEU A 373 10.10 30.73 -56.15
C LEU A 373 9.14 31.92 -56.33
N LYS A 374 9.25 32.95 -55.47
CA LYS A 374 8.43 34.17 -55.52
C LYS A 374 9.17 35.36 -56.14
N GLU A 375 10.49 35.29 -56.27
CA GLU A 375 11.30 36.08 -57.21
C GLU A 375 11.28 35.42 -58.59
#